data_AF-A0A822J539-F1
#
_entry.id   AF-A0A822J539-F1
#
_cell.length_a   1.000
_cell.length_b   1.000
_cell.length_c   1.000
_cell.angle_alpha   90.00
_cell.angle_beta   90.00
_cell.angle_gamma   90.00
#
_symmetry.space_group_name_H-M   'P 1'
#
loop_
_entity.id
_entity.type
_entity.pdbx_description
1 polymer ?
#
loop_
_entity_poly.entity_id
_entity_poly.type
_entity_poly.pdbx_seq_one_letter_code
_entity_poly.pdbx_strand_id
1 'polypeptide(L)'
;MTGKKEMIGYRSYLIYTGLAFLLLIALCGIAAAKPINIDRPVLIDLGKYNQVFLEEVKAGSILTVEIQVTTGGDIDVLLMKPSDFENYKNAIAQRGSINYIANGSIIGQRIKKYTYTFQEAGDYYLVLDNTDVPKGGGSPLNQVEMNLKVNVEPPSVDKPTTSDSTPSSTQPPKTSGFEAIPGAFVIVMLALRKK
;
A
#
# COMPACT_ATOMS: atom_id res chain seq x y z
N MET A 1 51.01 -1.09 40.27
CA MET A 1 49.84 -0.18 40.35
C MET A 1 49.29 0.14 38.95
N THR A 2 49.00 -0.88 38.14
CA THR A 2 48.81 -0.73 36.68
C THR A 2 47.38 -1.03 36.21
N GLY A 3 46.62 -1.83 36.96
CA GLY A 3 45.25 -2.24 36.56
C GLY A 3 44.15 -1.17 36.69
N LYS A 4 44.36 -0.09 37.46
CA LYS A 4 43.33 0.97 37.60
C LYS A 4 43.20 1.86 36.36
N LYS A 5 44.28 2.10 35.62
CA LYS A 5 44.26 2.98 34.43
C LYS A 5 43.59 2.29 33.22
N GLU A 6 43.82 0.99 33.03
CA GLU A 6 43.21 0.24 31.93
C GLU A 6 41.70 0.06 32.12
N MET A 7 41.25 -0.16 33.36
CA MET A 7 39.84 -0.34 33.68
C MET A 7 39.00 0.94 33.48
N ILE A 8 39.61 2.12 33.57
CA ILE A 8 38.96 3.40 33.30
C ILE A 8 38.75 3.59 31.79
N GLY A 9 39.71 3.20 30.95
CA GLY A 9 39.58 3.30 29.49
C GLY A 9 38.43 2.47 28.91
N TYR A 10 38.26 1.23 29.39
CA TYR A 10 37.16 0.36 28.95
C TYR A 10 35.78 0.90 29.33
N ARG A 11 35.65 1.50 30.52
CA ARG A 11 34.40 2.11 30.97
C ARG A 11 34.02 3.33 30.14
N SER A 12 35.00 4.17 29.81
CA SER A 12 34.79 5.32 28.94
C SER A 12 34.36 4.89 27.53
N TYR A 13 34.98 3.86 26.96
CA TYR A 13 34.62 3.35 25.63
C TYR A 13 33.19 2.80 25.55
N LEU A 14 32.76 2.03 26.56
CA LEU A 14 31.39 1.52 26.66
C LEU A 14 30.34 2.65 26.77
N ILE A 15 30.66 3.73 27.48
CA ILE A 15 29.78 4.89 27.60
C ILE A 15 29.65 5.62 26.26
N TYR A 16 30.77 5.87 25.55
CA TYR A 16 30.74 6.57 24.27
C TYR A 16 30.06 5.75 23.16
N THR A 17 30.29 4.43 23.11
CA THR A 17 29.61 3.54 22.16
C THR A 17 28.11 3.44 22.43
N GLY A 18 27.69 3.37 23.69
CA GLY A 18 26.28 3.41 24.07
C GLY A 18 25.59 4.73 23.72
N LEU A 19 26.25 5.87 23.97
CA LEU A 19 25.75 7.20 23.58
C LEU A 19 25.64 7.35 22.06
N ALA A 20 26.64 6.89 21.31
CA ALA A 20 26.60 6.93 19.84
C ALA A 20 25.45 6.08 19.27
N PHE A 21 25.19 4.91 19.87
CA PHE A 21 24.08 4.04 19.46
C PHE A 21 22.70 4.66 19.77
N LEU A 22 22.55 5.29 20.94
CA LEU A 22 21.35 6.05 21.30
C LEU A 22 21.11 7.26 20.38
N LEU A 23 22.17 7.96 19.99
CA LEU A 23 22.10 9.05 19.02
C LEU A 23 21.70 8.55 17.62
N LEU A 24 22.19 7.38 17.21
CA LEU A 24 21.83 6.74 15.94
C LEU A 24 20.34 6.37 15.89
N ILE A 25 19.79 5.86 17.00
CA ILE A 25 18.36 5.56 17.13
C ILE A 25 17.52 6.85 17.13
N ALA A 26 17.97 7.90 17.82
CA ALA A 26 17.28 9.19 17.84
C ALA A 26 17.29 9.91 16.48
N LEU A 27 18.30 9.64 15.63
CA LEU A 27 18.37 10.13 14.25
C LEU A 27 17.49 9.33 13.27
N CYS A 28 17.17 8.07 13.58
CA CYS A 28 16.08 7.35 12.93
C CYS A 28 14.73 7.84 13.47
N GLY A 29 14.37 9.08 13.15
CA GLY A 29 13.03 9.59 13.39
C GLY A 29 12.01 8.67 12.73
N ILE A 30 11.09 8.13 13.52
CA ILE A 30 9.94 7.40 12.98
C ILE A 30 9.01 8.47 12.39
N ALA A 31 9.17 8.77 11.11
CA ALA A 31 8.20 9.59 10.39
C ALA A 31 6.87 8.82 10.37
N ALA A 32 5.84 9.41 10.97
CA ALA A 32 4.48 8.91 10.79
C ALA A 32 4.00 9.35 9.42
N ALA A 33 3.73 8.40 8.52
CA ALA A 33 3.18 8.68 7.20
C ALA A 33 1.95 9.60 7.33
N LYS A 34 1.96 10.70 6.59
CA LYS A 34 0.86 11.68 6.59
C LYS A 34 -0.39 11.03 6.00
N PRO A 35 -1.57 11.16 6.64
CA PRO A 35 -2.80 10.65 6.05
C PRO A 35 -3.09 11.40 4.75
N ILE A 36 -3.33 10.64 3.68
CA ILE A 36 -3.75 11.18 2.39
C ILE A 36 -5.27 11.12 2.38
N ASN A 37 -5.91 12.29 2.41
CA ASN A 37 -7.35 12.45 2.25
C ASN A 37 -7.61 13.71 1.39
N ILE A 38 -8.06 13.49 0.17
CA ILE A 38 -8.35 14.52 -0.82
C ILE A 38 -9.83 14.40 -1.17
N ASP A 39 -10.55 15.51 -1.15
CA ASP A 39 -11.89 15.66 -1.71
C ASP A 39 -11.97 17.06 -2.33
N ARG A 40 -11.83 17.15 -3.64
CA ARG A 40 -11.80 18.43 -4.36
C ARG A 40 -12.17 18.29 -5.83
N PRO A 41 -12.67 19.37 -6.47
CA PRO A 41 -12.72 19.43 -7.92
C PRO A 41 -11.31 19.49 -8.51
N VAL A 42 -11.15 18.91 -9.70
CA VAL A 42 -9.94 18.92 -10.51
C VAL A 42 -10.33 19.31 -11.94
N LEU A 43 -9.55 20.21 -12.53
CA LEU A 43 -9.67 20.64 -13.91
C LEU A 43 -8.38 20.29 -14.64
N ILE A 44 -8.51 19.64 -15.81
CA ILE A 44 -7.40 19.11 -16.59
C ILE A 44 -7.62 19.53 -18.05
N ASP A 45 -6.74 20.40 -18.54
CA ASP A 45 -6.80 20.85 -19.93
C ASP A 45 -6.56 19.70 -20.91
N LEU A 46 -6.98 19.90 -22.16
CA LEU A 46 -6.73 18.96 -23.25
C LEU A 46 -5.22 18.72 -23.41
N GLY A 47 -4.82 17.45 -23.45
CA GLY A 47 -3.42 17.08 -23.61
C GLY A 47 -2.56 17.35 -22.38
N LYS A 48 -3.19 17.47 -21.19
CA LYS A 48 -2.53 17.62 -19.89
C LYS A 48 -2.95 16.51 -18.94
N TYR A 49 -2.29 16.46 -17.80
CA TYR A 49 -2.60 15.55 -16.71
C TYR A 49 -2.55 16.28 -15.37
N ASN A 50 -3.19 15.70 -14.36
CA ASN A 50 -3.00 16.07 -12.96
C ASN A 50 -2.36 14.90 -12.21
N GLN A 51 -1.76 15.15 -11.05
CA GLN A 51 -1.14 14.11 -10.23
C GLN A 51 -1.45 14.31 -8.75
N VAL A 52 -1.56 13.19 -8.04
CA VAL A 52 -1.52 13.14 -6.59
C VAL A 52 -0.29 12.34 -6.19
N PHE A 53 0.58 12.95 -5.38
CA PHE A 53 1.72 12.27 -4.78
C PHE A 53 1.27 11.56 -3.49
N LEU A 54 1.43 10.24 -3.46
CA LEU A 54 1.10 9.36 -2.35
C LEU A 54 2.39 8.97 -1.61
N GLU A 55 2.99 9.95 -0.93
CA GLU A 55 4.28 9.84 -0.24
C GLU A 55 4.26 8.77 0.88
N GLU A 56 5.35 7.99 0.99
CA GLU A 56 5.64 7.06 2.09
C GLU A 56 4.52 6.07 2.45
N VAL A 57 3.86 5.49 1.44
CA VAL A 57 2.81 4.50 1.66
C VAL A 57 3.41 3.22 2.23
N LYS A 58 2.69 2.57 3.16
CA LYS A 58 3.09 1.30 3.76
C LYS A 58 2.54 0.12 2.96
N ALA A 59 3.27 -1.00 2.93
CA ALA A 59 2.72 -2.25 2.44
C ALA A 59 1.47 -2.63 3.27
N GLY A 60 0.43 -3.12 2.60
CA GLY A 60 -0.88 -3.42 3.18
C GLY A 60 -1.81 -2.22 3.33
N SER A 61 -1.35 -0.98 3.09
CA SER A 61 -2.24 0.18 3.01
C SER A 61 -3.32 0.00 1.94
N ILE A 62 -4.48 0.60 2.16
CA ILE A 62 -5.61 0.56 1.21
C ILE A 62 -5.80 1.95 0.62
N LEU A 63 -5.56 2.06 -0.69
CA LEU A 63 -5.97 3.19 -1.50
C LEU A 63 -7.46 3.05 -1.83
N THR A 64 -8.24 4.10 -1.63
CA THR A 64 -9.58 4.28 -2.18
C THR A 64 -9.59 5.49 -3.10
N VAL A 65 -10.03 5.30 -4.34
CA VAL A 65 -10.19 6.37 -5.32
C VAL A 65 -11.65 6.42 -5.77
N GLU A 66 -12.20 7.63 -5.79
CA GLU A 66 -13.51 7.92 -6.35
C GLU A 66 -13.36 9.07 -7.34
N ILE A 67 -13.83 8.86 -8.56
CA ILE A 67 -13.87 9.87 -9.61
C ILE A 67 -15.30 10.07 -10.10
N GLN A 68 -15.61 11.32 -10.41
CA GLN A 68 -16.85 11.68 -11.10
C GLN A 68 -16.56 12.84 -12.07
N VAL A 69 -16.40 12.52 -13.35
CA VAL A 69 -16.28 13.52 -14.42
C VAL A 69 -17.62 14.25 -14.56
N THR A 70 -17.59 15.57 -14.37
CA THR A 70 -18.76 16.45 -14.51
C THR A 70 -18.86 17.01 -15.93
N THR A 71 -17.72 17.34 -16.54
CA THR A 71 -17.62 17.91 -17.89
C THR A 71 -16.46 17.28 -18.65
N GLY A 72 -16.60 17.10 -19.96
CA GLY A 72 -15.55 16.59 -20.83
C GLY A 72 -15.61 15.08 -21.09
N GLY A 73 -14.52 14.54 -21.64
CA GLY A 73 -14.34 13.14 -22.02
C GLY A 73 -14.05 12.19 -20.85
N ASP A 74 -13.89 10.93 -21.18
CA ASP A 74 -13.51 9.88 -20.23
C ASP A 74 -12.03 10.04 -19.86
N ILE A 75 -11.66 9.71 -18.63
CA ILE A 75 -10.30 9.90 -18.12
C ILE A 75 -9.64 8.57 -17.76
N ASP A 76 -8.32 8.52 -17.89
CA ASP A 76 -7.50 7.46 -17.31
C ASP A 76 -7.03 7.86 -15.90
N VAL A 77 -7.03 6.90 -14.98
CA VAL A 77 -6.43 7.06 -13.65
C VAL A 77 -5.37 6.00 -13.47
N LEU A 78 -4.12 6.42 -13.38
CA LEU A 78 -2.96 5.54 -13.45
C LEU A 78 -2.19 5.59 -12.13
N LEU A 79 -2.09 4.46 -11.43
CA LEU A 79 -1.21 4.31 -10.29
C LEU A 79 0.19 3.89 -10.75
N MET A 80 1.21 4.64 -10.35
CA MET A 80 2.58 4.47 -10.81
C MET A 80 3.59 4.53 -9.66
N LYS A 81 4.70 3.80 -9.80
CA LYS A 81 5.92 4.02 -9.01
C LYS A 81 6.67 5.25 -9.57
N PRO A 82 7.62 5.85 -8.82
CA PRO A 82 8.30 7.08 -9.25
C PRO A 82 9.01 6.95 -10.60
N SER A 83 9.69 5.82 -10.85
CA SER A 83 10.36 5.56 -12.13
C SER A 83 9.38 5.48 -13.30
N ASP A 84 8.21 4.89 -13.09
CA ASP A 84 7.18 4.76 -14.12
C ASP A 84 6.51 6.11 -14.41
N PHE A 85 6.35 6.95 -13.38
CA PHE A 85 5.86 8.32 -13.54
C PHE A 85 6.82 9.20 -14.35
N GLU A 86 8.14 9.07 -14.13
CA GLU A 86 9.14 9.75 -14.96
C GLU A 86 9.08 9.27 -16.43
N ASN A 87 8.94 7.96 -16.64
CA ASN A 87 8.77 7.40 -17.98
C ASN A 87 7.49 7.90 -18.64
N TYR A 88 6.39 8.01 -17.90
CA TYR A 88 5.12 8.56 -18.37
C TYR A 88 5.28 10.00 -18.86
N LYS A 89 5.95 10.88 -18.11
CA LYS A 89 6.21 12.26 -18.54
C LYS A 89 6.95 12.34 -19.88
N ASN A 90 7.91 11.44 -20.09
CA ASN A 90 8.63 11.34 -21.35
C ASN A 90 7.74 10.78 -22.49
N ALA A 91 6.86 9.83 -22.16
CA ALA A 91 5.96 9.20 -23.11
C ALA A 91 4.87 10.14 -23.63
N ILE A 92 4.41 11.14 -22.86
CA ILE A 92 3.45 12.15 -23.35
C ILE A 92 3.99 12.84 -24.61
N ALA A 93 5.26 13.22 -24.62
CA ALA A 93 5.87 13.91 -25.76
C ALA A 93 6.09 12.98 -26.97
N GLN A 94 6.37 11.69 -26.72
CA GLN A 94 6.77 10.73 -27.75
C GLN A 94 5.63 9.80 -28.19
N ARG A 95 4.46 9.88 -27.54
CA ARG A 95 3.37 8.89 -27.62
C ARG A 95 3.89 7.45 -27.42
N GLY A 96 4.77 7.31 -26.43
CA GLY A 96 5.45 6.07 -26.11
C GLY A 96 4.59 5.09 -25.30
N SER A 97 5.11 3.87 -25.11
CA SER A 97 4.54 2.92 -24.15
C SER A 97 4.88 3.33 -22.72
N ILE A 98 3.99 3.07 -21.79
CA ILE A 98 4.16 3.35 -20.36
C ILE A 98 3.90 2.10 -19.53
N ASN A 99 4.46 2.07 -18.33
CA ASN A 99 4.11 1.10 -17.30
C ASN A 99 3.23 1.77 -16.24
N TYR A 100 2.33 0.99 -15.66
CA TYR A 100 1.52 1.37 -14.51
C TYR A 100 1.02 0.12 -13.79
N ILE A 101 0.52 0.28 -12.57
CA ILE A 101 -0.01 -0.81 -11.76
C ILE A 101 -1.46 -1.08 -12.19
N ALA A 102 -1.65 -2.04 -13.10
CA ALA A 102 -2.95 -2.28 -13.73
C ALA A 102 -4.11 -2.46 -12.73
N ASN A 103 -3.93 -3.23 -11.67
CA ASN A 103 -4.97 -3.47 -10.66
C ASN A 103 -5.25 -2.26 -9.74
N GLY A 104 -4.37 -1.25 -9.76
CA GLY A 104 -4.55 0.03 -9.06
C GLY A 104 -4.98 1.18 -9.97
N SER A 105 -5.23 0.88 -11.25
CA SER A 105 -5.55 1.85 -12.30
C SER A 105 -6.91 1.57 -12.93
N ILE A 106 -7.46 2.59 -13.57
CA ILE A 106 -8.64 2.47 -14.42
C ILE A 106 -8.42 3.24 -15.71
N ILE A 107 -8.97 2.70 -16.79
CA ILE A 107 -8.74 3.20 -18.15
C ILE A 107 -10.10 3.57 -18.75
N GLY A 108 -10.21 4.78 -19.29
CA GLY A 108 -11.37 5.32 -19.99
C GLY A 108 -12.64 5.29 -19.16
N GLN A 109 -12.66 5.99 -18.02
CA GLN A 109 -13.81 6.00 -17.11
C GLN A 109 -14.34 7.41 -16.85
N ARG A 110 -15.66 7.51 -16.66
CA ARG A 110 -16.33 8.75 -16.23
C ARG A 110 -16.64 8.77 -14.74
N ILE A 111 -17.15 7.65 -14.23
CA ILE A 111 -17.58 7.50 -12.84
C ILE A 111 -17.07 6.16 -12.36
N LYS A 112 -16.27 6.17 -11.30
CA LYS A 112 -15.75 4.94 -10.72
C LYS A 112 -15.37 5.16 -9.27
N LYS A 113 -15.65 4.15 -8.46
CA LYS A 113 -15.04 3.96 -7.15
C LYS A 113 -14.30 2.63 -7.15
N TYR A 114 -13.06 2.63 -6.67
CA TYR A 114 -12.27 1.41 -6.55
C TYR A 114 -11.29 1.49 -5.38
N THR A 115 -10.79 0.33 -5.02
CA THR A 115 -9.77 0.18 -3.97
C THR A 115 -8.58 -0.60 -4.48
N TYR A 116 -7.40 -0.32 -3.94
CA TYR A 116 -6.17 -1.04 -4.22
C TYR A 116 -5.36 -1.23 -2.93
N THR A 117 -4.84 -2.44 -2.73
CA THR A 117 -3.95 -2.73 -1.60
C THR A 117 -2.49 -2.66 -2.06
N PHE A 118 -1.70 -1.79 -1.44
CA PHE A 118 -0.28 -1.65 -1.76
C PHE A 118 0.49 -2.90 -1.33
N GLN A 119 1.21 -3.50 -2.28
CA GLN A 119 2.00 -4.71 -2.02
C GLN A 119 3.36 -4.38 -1.39
N GLU A 120 3.89 -3.21 -1.71
CA GLU A 120 5.21 -2.74 -1.29
C GLU A 120 5.09 -1.35 -0.70
N ALA A 121 5.90 -1.08 0.33
CA ALA A 121 6.04 0.27 0.87
C ALA A 121 6.84 1.16 -0.09
N GLY A 122 6.54 2.45 -0.09
CA GLY A 122 7.26 3.45 -0.88
C GLY A 122 6.35 4.54 -1.41
N ASP A 123 6.91 5.34 -2.31
CA ASP A 123 6.22 6.46 -2.93
C ASP A 123 5.44 6.01 -4.16
N TYR A 124 4.27 6.60 -4.36
CA TYR A 124 3.45 6.36 -5.54
C TYR A 124 2.87 7.66 -6.10
N TYR A 125 2.52 7.65 -7.38
CA TYR A 125 1.78 8.71 -8.05
C TYR A 125 0.46 8.17 -8.56
N LEU A 126 -0.62 8.89 -8.27
CA LEU A 126 -1.89 8.71 -8.95
C LEU A 126 -2.01 9.79 -10.03
N VAL A 127 -1.95 9.40 -11.29
CA VAL A 127 -2.04 10.30 -12.44
C VAL A 127 -3.47 10.29 -12.97
N LEU A 128 -4.03 11.48 -13.15
CA LEU A 128 -5.30 11.70 -13.85
C LEU A 128 -4.95 12.19 -15.26
N ASP A 129 -5.10 11.32 -16.25
CA ASP A 129 -4.58 11.57 -17.60
C ASP A 129 -5.66 11.97 -18.61
N ASN A 130 -5.42 13.08 -19.30
CA ASN A 130 -6.19 13.59 -20.43
C ASN A 130 -5.26 13.81 -21.67
N THR A 131 -4.26 12.93 -21.87
CA THR A 131 -3.23 13.06 -22.92
C THR A 131 -3.28 11.99 -24.02
N ASP A 132 -4.15 10.97 -23.92
CA ASP A 132 -4.16 9.75 -24.77
C ASP A 132 -2.93 8.85 -24.53
N VAL A 133 -2.38 8.87 -23.31
CA VAL A 133 -1.25 8.03 -22.89
C VAL A 133 -1.61 7.33 -21.57
N PRO A 134 -1.89 6.01 -21.59
CA PRO A 134 -1.58 5.06 -22.65
C PRO A 134 -2.58 5.12 -23.81
N LYS A 135 -2.10 4.79 -25.01
CA LYS A 135 -2.96 4.68 -26.19
C LYS A 135 -4.04 3.62 -25.96
N GLY A 136 -5.29 3.97 -26.30
CA GLY A 136 -6.44 3.08 -26.14
C GLY A 136 -7.15 3.23 -24.78
N GLY A 137 -6.81 4.27 -24.02
CA GLY A 137 -7.56 4.70 -22.86
C GLY A 137 -8.62 5.74 -23.16
N GLY A 138 -8.85 6.63 -22.19
CA GLY A 138 -9.73 7.80 -22.34
C GLY A 138 -9.28 8.60 -23.56
N SER A 139 -10.17 8.79 -24.54
CA SER A 139 -9.87 9.57 -25.74
C SER A 139 -10.08 11.05 -25.44
N PRO A 140 -9.01 11.86 -25.29
CA PRO A 140 -9.13 13.24 -24.87
C PRO A 140 -9.72 14.08 -26.01
N LEU A 141 -10.88 14.70 -25.78
CA LEU A 141 -11.57 15.54 -26.78
C LEU A 141 -11.51 17.03 -26.41
N ASN A 142 -11.49 17.33 -25.12
CA ASN A 142 -11.55 18.67 -24.56
C ASN A 142 -10.99 18.67 -23.13
N GLN A 143 -11.07 19.83 -22.48
CA GLN A 143 -10.83 19.95 -21.05
C GLN A 143 -11.81 19.06 -20.27
N VAL A 144 -11.30 18.44 -19.21
CA VAL A 144 -12.06 17.60 -18.28
C VAL A 144 -12.19 18.32 -16.94
N GLU A 145 -13.39 18.33 -16.40
CA GLU A 145 -13.69 18.72 -15.02
C GLU A 145 -14.23 17.51 -14.27
N MET A 146 -13.74 17.29 -13.05
CA MET A 146 -14.15 16.14 -12.24
C MET A 146 -14.11 16.43 -10.75
N ASN A 147 -14.91 15.71 -9.99
CA ASN A 147 -14.72 15.58 -8.54
C ASN A 147 -13.81 14.38 -8.27
N LEU A 148 -12.76 14.61 -7.48
CA LEU A 148 -11.80 13.59 -7.08
C LEU A 148 -11.87 13.37 -5.57
N LYS A 149 -12.00 12.11 -5.16
CA LYS A 149 -11.72 11.69 -3.79
C LYS A 149 -10.62 10.64 -3.77
N VAL A 150 -9.61 10.86 -2.93
CA VAL A 150 -8.50 9.91 -2.72
C VAL A 150 -8.26 9.77 -1.23
N ASN A 151 -8.28 8.53 -0.74
CA ASN A 151 -7.94 8.22 0.63
C ASN A 151 -6.92 7.08 0.67
N VAL A 152 -5.89 7.20 1.51
CA VAL A 152 -4.98 6.09 1.81
C VAL A 152 -5.08 5.76 3.29
N GLU A 153 -5.61 4.57 3.58
CA GLU A 153 -5.67 4.05 4.94
C GLU A 153 -4.40 3.22 5.24
N PRO A 154 -3.76 3.40 6.40
CA PRO A 154 -2.65 2.53 6.81
C PRO A 154 -3.14 1.07 6.93
N PRO A 155 -2.24 0.08 6.81
CA PRO A 155 -2.61 -1.30 7.09
C PRO A 155 -3.23 -1.38 8.47
N SER A 156 -4.35 -2.10 8.59
CA SER A 156 -4.94 -2.40 9.90
C SER A 156 -3.88 -3.15 10.71
N VAL A 157 -3.33 -2.48 11.73
CA VAL A 157 -2.55 -3.19 12.75
C VAL A 157 -3.58 -4.03 13.48
N ASP A 158 -3.61 -5.33 13.21
CA ASP A 158 -4.44 -6.25 13.97
C ASP A 158 -4.26 -5.93 15.46
N LYS A 159 -5.34 -5.46 16.07
CA LYS A 159 -5.50 -5.52 17.52
C LYS A 159 -5.12 -6.95 17.90
N PRO A 160 -4.22 -7.17 18.88
CA PRO A 160 -3.75 -8.51 19.20
C PRO A 160 -4.97 -9.42 19.35
N THR A 161 -5.07 -10.39 18.45
CA THR A 161 -6.11 -11.40 18.47
C THR A 161 -5.85 -12.21 19.73
N THR A 162 -6.51 -11.85 20.83
CA THR A 162 -6.62 -12.71 22.00
C THR A 162 -7.25 -13.99 21.51
N SER A 163 -6.38 -14.98 21.33
CA SER A 163 -6.71 -16.36 21.02
C SER A 163 -7.27 -16.94 22.31
N ASP A 164 -8.50 -16.55 22.65
CA ASP A 164 -9.23 -17.17 23.74
C ASP A 164 -10.70 -17.30 23.34
N SER A 165 -10.95 -18.33 22.56
CA SER A 165 -12.28 -18.91 22.42
C SER A 165 -12.12 -20.40 22.60
N THR A 166 -11.94 -20.78 23.86
CA THR A 166 -12.29 -22.12 24.33
C THR A 166 -13.74 -22.40 23.86
N PRO A 167 -14.02 -23.46 23.07
CA PRO A 167 -15.38 -23.75 22.66
C PRO A 167 -16.15 -24.31 23.85
N SER A 168 -17.06 -23.50 24.41
CA SER A 168 -18.05 -23.99 25.37
C SER A 168 -19.10 -24.82 24.63
N SER A 169 -18.93 -26.13 24.71
CA SER A 169 -19.93 -27.10 24.28
C SER A 169 -21.08 -27.14 25.28
N THR A 170 -22.26 -26.69 24.85
CA THR A 170 -23.53 -27.14 25.45
C THR A 170 -24.60 -27.19 24.37
N GLN A 171 -24.74 -28.36 23.73
CA GLN A 171 -25.92 -28.72 22.94
C GLN A 171 -26.73 -29.74 23.73
N PRO A 172 -28.08 -29.64 23.72
CA PRO A 172 -28.87 -30.80 23.29
C PRO A 172 -30.15 -30.38 22.51
N PRO A 173 -30.97 -31.32 22.00
CA PRO A 173 -30.70 -32.28 20.94
C PRO A 173 -31.70 -32.10 19.76
N LYS A 174 -31.33 -32.49 18.54
CA LYS A 174 -32.31 -32.86 17.51
C LYS A 174 -31.91 -34.18 16.83
N THR A 175 -32.60 -35.23 17.24
CA THR A 175 -32.98 -36.39 16.42
C THR A 175 -33.73 -35.87 15.17
N SER A 176 -33.74 -36.49 14.00
CA SER A 176 -33.39 -37.82 13.51
C SER A 176 -33.22 -37.73 11.99
N GLY A 177 -32.27 -38.44 11.39
CA GLY A 177 -32.34 -38.70 9.95
C GLY A 177 -31.01 -38.93 9.24
N PHE A 178 -30.53 -40.17 9.32
CA PHE A 178 -29.63 -40.85 8.38
C PHE A 178 -28.16 -40.43 8.26
N GLU A 179 -27.37 -41.49 8.16
CA GLU A 179 -25.93 -41.63 8.36
C GLU A 179 -25.07 -41.15 7.19
N ALA A 180 -23.88 -40.61 7.50
CA ALA A 180 -22.63 -40.98 6.84
C ALA A 180 -21.44 -40.67 7.77
N ILE A 181 -20.71 -41.72 8.16
CA ILE A 181 -19.51 -41.71 9.02
C ILE A 181 -18.25 -41.35 8.20
N PRO A 182 -17.18 -40.82 8.83
CA PRO A 182 -16.25 -39.87 8.23
C PRO A 182 -14.92 -40.49 7.76
N GLY A 183 -14.31 -39.85 6.75
CA GLY A 183 -12.92 -40.10 6.37
C GLY A 183 -11.96 -39.19 7.13
N ALA A 184 -11.44 -39.68 8.25
CA ALA A 184 -10.27 -39.12 8.92
C ALA A 184 -9.03 -39.29 8.02
N PHE A 185 -8.20 -38.25 7.85
CA PHE A 185 -6.82 -38.42 7.42
C PHE A 185 -5.85 -37.96 8.49
N VAL A 186 -4.84 -38.81 8.63
CA VAL A 186 -4.02 -39.08 9.79
C VAL A 186 -2.76 -38.21 9.79
N ILE A 187 -2.38 -37.78 11.00
CA ILE A 187 -1.10 -37.17 11.36
C ILE A 187 0.03 -38.16 11.09
N VAL A 188 1.06 -37.76 10.34
CA VAL A 188 2.36 -38.47 10.34
C VAL A 188 3.40 -37.57 10.99
N MET A 189 3.59 -37.80 12.30
CA MET A 189 4.86 -37.57 13.00
C MET A 189 5.58 -38.92 13.02
N LEU A 190 6.73 -39.01 12.36
CA LEU A 190 7.68 -40.09 12.61
C LEU A 190 9.02 -39.49 12.98
N ALA A 191 9.36 -39.75 14.23
CA ALA A 191 10.59 -39.39 14.91
C ALA A 191 11.70 -40.42 14.69
N LEU A 192 12.89 -40.04 15.17
CA LEU A 192 14.06 -40.87 15.55
C LEU A 192 15.02 -41.19 14.38
N ARG A 193 16.35 -41.16 14.53
CA ARG A 193 17.19 -41.27 15.74
C ARG A 193 18.64 -40.86 15.42
N LYS A 194 19.32 -40.36 16.46
CA LYS A 194 20.77 -40.12 16.61
C LYS A 194 21.69 -41.12 15.88
N LYS A 195 22.78 -40.61 15.34
CA LYS A 195 24.15 -41.05 15.66
C LYS A 195 25.02 -39.82 15.85
#